data_AF-A0A4Y7IE92-F1
#
_entry.id   AF-A0A4Y7IE92-F1
#
_cell.length_a   1.000
_cell.length_b   1.000
_cell.length_c   1.000
_cell.angle_alpha   90.00
_cell.angle_beta   90.00
_cell.angle_gamma   90.00
#
_symmetry.space_group_name_H-M   'P 1'
#
loop_
_entity.id
_entity.type
_entity.pdbx_description
1 polymer ?
#
loop_
_entity_poly.entity_id
_entity_poly.type
_entity_poly.pdbx_seq_one_letter_code
_entity_poly.pdbx_strand_id
1 'polypeptide(L)'
;MNLSQRKMLGLFILICSIPSICISLVSSERSDSRLLLTSNDTSKEIHKEEYCAMYDICGERNGKVLNCPTRRPAVKPDELLSSKIQSLCPTLSGNVCCTERQFDTLRSQVQQAIPFVVSCPACLRNFLNIFCELSCSPNQSQFINVTSTAMVSGNLTVDGIDYYVTDAFGEELFNSCKEVKFGSMNTRAISFIGGNAQNFKDWFRFIGRKAEGTEPGSPYAINYRSTAPEASGMKPMNVTTYSCGDTSLGCSCGDCPASPSCSSSAPPTPHKKRSCSIRVGSLKVQCLDFSLAILYIVLVSTFFGWGLFHKKETKSAASRLKPLLNVMDEGVNNSINKQKNDVHPVQMPEEHPPVNKAVQLSVIQGYMCTFYRRYGRWVATNPTLVLCSSLGVVLLLCLGLLRFKVETRPEKASAFVTTYPVVNKVDQAGGGNGKAVAWEKAFIRLVKVSLMLLPDHLFLSMDGVGY
;
A
#
# COMPACT_ATOMS: atom_id res chain seq x y z
N MET A 1 34.38 -2.95 104.40
CA MET A 1 33.01 -2.79 103.87
C MET A 1 32.96 -3.33 102.45
N ASN A 2 32.18 -4.40 102.28
CA ASN A 2 31.59 -4.98 101.05
C ASN A 2 32.45 -5.53 99.90
N LEU A 3 32.50 -6.86 99.94
CA LEU A 3 32.66 -7.90 98.93
C LEU A 3 31.83 -7.66 97.62
N SER A 4 32.13 -6.64 96.82
CA SER A 4 31.47 -6.47 95.50
C SER A 4 32.26 -5.70 94.44
N GLN A 5 33.59 -5.79 94.43
CA GLN A 5 34.41 -5.39 93.26
C GLN A 5 35.57 -6.35 92.94
N ARG A 6 35.84 -7.36 93.81
CA ARG A 6 36.87 -8.39 93.61
C ARG A 6 36.66 -9.33 92.40
N LYS A 7 35.55 -9.20 91.67
CA LYS A 7 35.26 -9.96 90.44
C LYS A 7 35.41 -9.17 89.13
N MET A 8 35.80 -7.89 89.21
CA MET A 8 36.03 -7.01 88.04
C MET A 8 37.50 -6.54 87.93
N LEU A 9 38.42 -7.30 88.53
CA LEU A 9 39.87 -7.05 88.46
C LEU A 9 40.68 -8.29 88.02
N GLY A 10 40.01 -9.42 87.78
CA GLY A 10 40.64 -10.68 87.34
C GLY A 10 40.54 -10.96 85.83
N LEU A 11 39.79 -10.16 85.08
CA LEU A 11 39.61 -10.34 83.63
C LEU A 11 40.37 -9.29 82.79
N PHE A 12 40.99 -8.30 83.43
CA PHE A 12 41.78 -7.24 82.79
C PHE A 12 43.30 -7.47 82.87
N ILE A 13 43.75 -8.58 83.48
CA ILE A 13 45.16 -8.90 83.73
C ILE A 13 45.77 -9.83 82.64
N LEU A 14 45.03 -10.14 81.55
CA LEU A 14 45.53 -11.05 80.52
C LEU A 14 45.94 -10.40 79.18
N ILE A 15 45.95 -9.07 79.05
CA ILE A 15 46.17 -8.41 77.73
C ILE A 15 47.32 -7.39 77.71
N CYS A 16 48.06 -7.17 78.80
CA CYS A 16 49.20 -6.24 78.79
C CYS A 16 50.42 -6.73 79.59
N SER A 17 51.23 -7.58 78.97
CA SER A 17 52.66 -7.79 79.30
C SER A 17 53.38 -8.27 78.04
N ILE A 18 53.87 -7.37 77.20
CA ILE A 18 55.24 -6.78 77.18
C ILE A 18 56.12 -7.42 76.08
N PRO A 19 57.05 -6.66 75.46
CA PRO A 19 57.37 -6.69 74.03
C PRO A 19 58.81 -7.16 73.71
N SER A 20 59.16 -7.07 72.42
CA SER A 20 60.52 -6.95 71.84
C SER A 20 61.52 -8.10 72.01
N ILE A 21 62.06 -8.59 70.88
CA ILE A 21 63.50 -8.62 70.54
C ILE A 21 63.68 -9.29 69.17
N CYS A 22 64.36 -8.57 68.26
CA CYS A 22 64.85 -9.03 66.97
C CYS A 22 65.87 -10.15 67.11
N ILE A 23 65.89 -11.13 66.19
CA ILE A 23 67.10 -11.75 65.60
C ILE A 23 66.68 -12.41 64.28
N SER A 24 67.33 -12.00 63.20
CA SER A 24 67.30 -12.62 61.87
C SER A 24 68.13 -13.91 61.88
N LEU A 25 67.66 -14.98 61.25
CA LEU A 25 68.43 -15.96 60.42
C LEU A 25 67.52 -17.09 59.91
N VAL A 26 67.05 -16.94 58.67
CA VAL A 26 67.16 -17.89 57.53
C VAL A 26 67.18 -19.41 57.84
N SER A 27 66.11 -20.15 57.50
CA SER A 27 66.01 -21.07 56.34
C SER A 27 64.95 -22.18 56.48
N SER A 28 64.20 -22.40 55.37
CA SER A 28 63.37 -23.56 54.96
C SER A 28 62.19 -23.96 55.88
N GLU A 29 60.96 -24.25 55.47
CA GLU A 29 60.44 -24.70 54.17
C GLU A 29 58.89 -24.71 54.25
N ARG A 30 58.18 -23.92 53.43
CA ARG A 30 56.83 -24.27 52.92
C ARG A 30 56.54 -23.40 51.70
N SER A 31 56.58 -24.04 50.53
CA SER A 31 56.32 -23.41 49.24
C SER A 31 54.87 -22.90 49.18
N ASP A 32 54.72 -21.57 49.22
CA ASP A 32 53.56 -20.91 48.64
C ASP A 32 53.54 -21.21 47.15
N SER A 33 52.62 -22.08 46.74
CA SER A 33 52.26 -22.19 45.34
C SER A 33 51.63 -20.87 44.92
N ARG A 34 52.47 -20.00 44.35
CA ARG A 34 52.08 -18.95 43.41
C ARG A 34 51.25 -19.61 42.31
N LEU A 35 49.95 -19.74 42.55
CA LEU A 35 49.00 -20.00 41.49
C LEU A 35 49.03 -18.73 40.64
N LEU A 36 49.59 -18.89 39.45
CA LEU A 36 49.75 -17.87 38.42
C LEU A 36 48.42 -17.16 38.17
N LEU A 37 48.16 -16.12 38.95
CA LEU A 37 47.52 -14.91 38.45
C LEU A 37 48.49 -14.34 37.43
N THR A 38 48.49 -14.93 36.24
CA THR A 38 48.75 -14.15 35.06
C THR A 38 47.65 -13.09 35.05
N SER A 39 47.97 -11.91 35.60
CA SER A 39 47.62 -10.65 34.96
C SER A 39 48.20 -10.73 33.55
N ASN A 40 47.52 -11.49 32.68
CA ASN A 40 47.99 -11.75 31.34
C ASN A 40 47.59 -10.55 30.53
N ASP A 41 48.47 -9.57 30.57
CA ASP A 41 48.47 -8.35 29.77
C ASP A 41 47.23 -7.47 30.03
N THR A 42 47.46 -6.17 30.09
CA THR A 42 46.61 -5.27 29.31
C THR A 42 46.56 -5.87 27.91
N SER A 43 45.56 -6.72 27.63
CA SER A 43 45.28 -7.18 26.29
C SER A 43 44.89 -5.92 25.55
N LYS A 44 45.91 -5.23 25.01
CA LYS A 44 45.81 -3.98 24.24
C LYS A 44 44.54 -4.11 23.45
N GLU A 45 43.56 -3.27 23.75
CA GLU A 45 42.32 -3.30 22.99
C GLU A 45 42.70 -3.10 21.53
N ILE A 46 42.54 -4.17 20.73
CA ILE A 46 43.01 -4.20 19.35
C ILE A 46 41.89 -3.59 18.52
N HIS A 47 42.01 -2.29 18.27
CA HIS A 47 41.13 -1.53 17.39
C HIS A 47 41.83 -1.33 16.05
N LYS A 48 41.57 -2.22 15.09
CA LYS A 48 42.19 -2.16 13.76
C LYS A 48 41.24 -2.69 12.70
N GLU A 49 41.58 -2.43 11.44
CA GLU A 49 40.84 -2.98 10.29
C GLU A 49 40.90 -4.52 10.30
N GLU A 50 39.86 -5.15 9.76
CA GLU A 50 39.74 -6.61 9.63
C GLU A 50 39.82 -7.33 11.00
N TYR A 51 39.22 -6.73 12.02
CA TYR A 51 39.26 -7.24 13.38
C TYR A 51 37.94 -7.01 14.13
N CYS A 52 37.49 -8.04 14.85
CA CYS A 52 36.21 -8.11 15.54
C CYS A 52 36.35 -7.78 17.03
N ALA A 53 35.38 -7.04 17.55
CA ALA A 53 35.25 -6.78 18.99
C ALA A 53 34.54 -7.94 19.72
N MET A 54 33.59 -8.56 19.04
CA MET A 54 32.77 -9.69 19.52
C MET A 54 32.55 -10.70 18.40
N TYR A 55 32.43 -11.99 18.74
CA TYR A 55 32.26 -13.04 17.74
C TYR A 55 31.61 -14.29 18.34
N ASP A 56 30.71 -14.92 17.58
CA ASP A 56 29.87 -16.06 17.98
C ASP A 56 28.87 -15.75 19.13
N ILE A 57 27.98 -16.70 19.38
CA ILE A 57 26.93 -16.66 20.41
C ILE A 57 27.29 -17.63 21.54
N CYS A 58 27.24 -17.17 22.79
CA CYS A 58 27.59 -17.97 23.96
C CYS A 58 26.56 -17.95 25.09
N GLY A 59 25.46 -17.21 24.94
CA GLY A 59 24.38 -17.26 25.90
C GLY A 59 23.09 -16.72 25.35
N GLU A 60 22.05 -16.86 26.16
CA GLU A 60 20.72 -16.36 25.89
C GLU A 60 20.11 -15.85 27.21
N ARG A 61 19.44 -14.71 27.14
CA ARG A 61 18.72 -14.12 28.27
C ARG A 61 17.35 -13.67 27.79
N ASN A 62 16.29 -14.18 28.40
CA ASN A 62 14.89 -13.80 28.10
C ASN A 62 14.53 -13.93 26.60
N GLY A 63 14.94 -15.02 25.93
CA GLY A 63 14.67 -15.21 24.49
C GLY A 63 15.58 -14.40 23.56
N LYS A 64 16.57 -13.67 24.10
CA LYS A 64 17.53 -12.87 23.32
C LYS A 64 18.92 -13.46 23.44
N VAL A 65 19.52 -13.79 22.31
CA VAL A 65 20.87 -14.33 22.25
C VAL A 65 21.92 -13.24 22.50
N LEU A 66 23.05 -13.63 23.09
CA LEU A 66 24.12 -12.75 23.51
C LEU A 66 25.44 -13.18 22.85
N ASN A 67 26.16 -12.19 22.32
CA ASN A 67 27.45 -12.39 21.68
C ASN A 67 28.55 -12.67 22.70
N CYS A 68 29.63 -13.29 22.23
CA CYS A 68 30.83 -13.48 23.04
C CYS A 68 31.76 -12.29 22.97
N PRO A 69 32.40 -11.90 24.09
CA PRO A 69 33.43 -10.87 24.12
C PRO A 69 34.77 -11.40 23.55
N THR A 70 34.69 -12.16 22.45
CA THR A 70 35.82 -12.82 21.80
C THR A 70 36.34 -11.93 20.68
N ARG A 71 37.55 -11.42 20.87
CA ARG A 71 38.27 -10.61 19.89
C ARG A 71 39.07 -11.50 18.95
N ARG A 72 38.94 -11.27 17.64
CA ARG A 72 39.63 -12.07 16.61
C ARG A 72 39.65 -11.36 15.26
N PRO A 73 40.54 -11.76 14.34
CA PRO A 73 40.49 -11.30 12.96
C PRO A 73 39.16 -11.62 12.29
N ALA A 74 38.73 -10.76 11.38
CA ALA A 74 37.58 -11.02 10.52
C ALA A 74 37.85 -12.26 9.64
N VAL A 75 36.79 -13.02 9.35
CA VAL A 75 36.91 -14.31 8.66
C VAL A 75 36.15 -14.26 7.35
N LYS A 76 36.75 -14.85 6.30
CA LYS A 76 36.05 -15.03 5.02
C LYS A 76 34.89 -16.01 5.20
N PRO A 77 33.64 -15.60 4.95
CA PRO A 77 32.49 -16.50 5.03
C PRO A 77 32.54 -17.52 3.88
N ASP A 78 31.83 -18.64 4.05
CA ASP A 78 31.57 -19.56 2.95
C ASP A 78 30.62 -18.92 1.91
N GLU A 79 30.50 -19.53 0.73
CA GLU A 79 29.72 -18.95 -0.38
C GLU A 79 28.24 -18.79 -0.03
N LEU A 80 27.69 -19.75 0.73
CA LEU A 80 26.30 -19.72 1.19
C LEU A 80 26.05 -18.59 2.17
N LEU A 81 26.89 -18.42 3.21
CA LEU A 81 26.77 -17.31 4.15
C LEU A 81 27.04 -15.97 3.46
N SER A 82 28.00 -15.90 2.54
CA SER A 82 28.27 -14.69 1.77
C SER A 82 27.04 -14.23 0.98
N SER A 83 26.35 -15.15 0.30
CA SER A 83 25.10 -14.87 -0.41
C SER A 83 23.98 -14.42 0.54
N LYS A 84 23.82 -15.10 1.70
CA LYS A 84 22.87 -14.70 2.74
C LYS A 84 23.14 -13.28 3.22
N ILE A 85 24.40 -12.95 3.53
CA ILE A 85 24.81 -11.61 4.00
C ILE A 85 24.48 -10.57 2.94
N GLN A 86 24.83 -10.79 1.67
CA GLN A 86 24.55 -9.84 0.59
C GLN A 86 23.05 -9.57 0.38
N SER A 87 22.19 -10.56 0.66
CA SER A 87 20.73 -10.38 0.52
C SER A 87 20.14 -9.35 1.49
N LEU A 88 20.73 -9.18 2.68
CA LEU A 88 20.28 -8.24 3.70
C LEU A 88 21.18 -6.99 3.78
N CYS A 89 22.49 -7.23 3.71
CA CYS A 89 23.59 -6.29 3.91
C CYS A 89 24.49 -6.21 2.66
N PRO A 90 24.01 -5.68 1.52
CA PRO A 90 24.76 -5.65 0.26
C PRO A 90 25.98 -4.73 0.29
N THR A 91 26.11 -3.85 1.29
CA THR A 91 27.29 -3.00 1.49
C THR A 91 28.48 -3.78 2.05
N LEU A 92 28.22 -4.94 2.66
CA LEU A 92 29.26 -5.80 3.23
C LEU A 92 29.72 -6.82 2.20
N SER A 93 31.02 -6.86 1.95
CA SER A 93 31.66 -7.84 1.08
C SER A 93 33.02 -8.26 1.65
N GLY A 94 33.47 -9.46 1.30
CA GLY A 94 34.74 -10.00 1.81
C GLY A 94 34.61 -10.64 3.19
N ASN A 95 35.56 -10.36 4.08
CA ASN A 95 35.60 -10.91 5.42
C ASN A 95 34.50 -10.29 6.31
N VAL A 96 34.08 -11.04 7.33
CA VAL A 96 33.00 -10.63 8.23
C VAL A 96 33.28 -11.03 9.68
N CYS A 97 32.63 -10.32 10.61
CA CYS A 97 32.71 -10.55 12.05
C CYS A 97 31.50 -11.30 12.64
N CYS A 98 30.77 -12.06 11.82
CA CYS A 98 29.63 -12.84 12.26
C CYS A 98 29.70 -14.30 11.80
N THR A 99 29.14 -15.20 12.62
CA THR A 99 28.81 -16.58 12.23
C THR A 99 27.46 -16.63 11.53
N GLU A 100 27.15 -17.76 10.86
CA GLU A 100 25.82 -17.98 10.27
C GLU A 100 24.69 -17.84 11.32
N ARG A 101 24.89 -18.36 12.53
CA ARG A 101 23.92 -18.23 13.64
C ARG A 101 23.71 -16.77 14.05
N GLN A 102 24.78 -15.96 14.09
CA GLN A 102 24.67 -14.53 14.37
C GLN A 102 23.93 -13.79 13.25
N PHE A 103 24.20 -14.14 11.98
CA PHE A 103 23.51 -13.53 10.85
C PHE A 103 22.02 -13.89 10.81
N ASP A 104 21.66 -15.15 11.02
CA ASP A 104 20.25 -15.58 11.05
C ASP A 104 19.50 -14.94 12.23
N THR A 105 20.19 -14.75 13.36
CA THR A 105 19.68 -13.95 14.48
C THR A 105 19.40 -12.51 14.05
N LEU A 106 20.39 -11.82 13.46
CA LEU A 106 20.25 -10.46 12.96
C LEU A 106 19.04 -10.35 12.02
N ARG A 107 18.95 -11.26 11.05
CA ARG A 107 17.85 -11.31 10.08
C ARG A 107 16.50 -11.43 10.77
N SER A 108 16.33 -12.35 11.70
CA SER A 108 15.05 -12.55 12.41
C SER A 108 14.65 -11.34 13.27
N GLN A 109 15.63 -10.61 13.82
CA GLN A 109 15.38 -9.43 14.63
C GLN A 109 14.96 -8.24 13.77
N VAL A 110 15.69 -7.95 12.67
CA VAL A 110 15.33 -6.83 11.80
C VAL A 110 14.05 -7.09 11.02
N GLN A 111 13.72 -8.35 10.69
CA GLN A 111 12.49 -8.72 10.01
C GLN A 111 11.21 -8.27 10.73
N GLN A 112 11.25 -8.14 12.06
CA GLN A 112 10.12 -7.62 12.84
C GLN A 112 9.90 -6.12 12.61
N ALA A 113 10.96 -5.38 12.27
CA ALA A 113 10.91 -3.93 12.01
C ALA A 113 10.68 -3.59 10.53
N ILE A 114 11.05 -4.48 9.60
CA ILE A 114 10.95 -4.24 8.14
C ILE A 114 9.55 -3.76 7.71
N PRO A 115 8.42 -4.36 8.14
CA PRO A 115 7.09 -3.92 7.71
C PRO A 115 6.77 -2.45 7.99
N PHE A 116 7.45 -1.84 8.97
CA PHE A 116 7.27 -0.43 9.31
C PHE A 116 8.06 0.51 8.38
N VAL A 117 9.21 0.08 7.86
CA VAL A 117 10.14 0.94 7.10
C VAL A 117 10.19 0.61 5.61
N VAL A 118 9.61 -0.51 5.19
CA VAL A 118 9.67 -1.01 3.80
C VAL A 118 9.00 -0.10 2.77
N SER A 119 8.11 0.81 3.17
CA SER A 119 7.50 1.77 2.23
C SER A 119 8.49 2.78 1.66
N CYS A 120 9.64 2.98 2.33
CA CYS A 120 10.71 3.86 1.89
C CYS A 120 12.05 3.10 1.80
N PRO A 121 12.52 2.76 0.58
CA PRO A 121 13.75 1.98 0.38
C PRO A 121 15.01 2.61 0.97
N ALA A 122 15.17 3.94 0.90
CA ALA A 122 16.29 4.63 1.53
C ALA A 122 16.31 4.45 3.06
N CYS A 123 15.16 4.64 3.72
CA CYS A 123 15.01 4.41 5.15
C CYS A 123 15.34 2.96 5.52
N LEU A 124 14.76 2.00 4.81
CA LEU A 124 15.02 0.58 5.02
C LEU A 124 16.51 0.26 4.89
N ARG A 125 17.19 0.78 3.87
CA ARG A 125 18.61 0.52 3.64
C ARG A 125 19.47 1.11 4.75
N ASN A 126 19.26 2.37 5.13
CA ASN A 126 20.01 3.00 6.23
C ASN A 126 19.76 2.27 7.56
N PHE A 127 18.51 1.86 7.82
CA PHE A 127 18.12 1.12 9.02
C PHE A 127 18.77 -0.26 9.09
N LEU A 128 18.89 -0.96 7.96
CA LEU A 128 19.62 -2.23 7.93
C LEU A 128 21.13 -2.01 8.10
N ASN A 129 21.70 -0.99 7.46
CA ASN A 129 23.14 -0.72 7.51
C ASN A 129 23.67 -0.56 8.95
N ILE A 130 22.96 0.15 9.84
CA ILE A 130 23.41 0.29 11.23
C ILE A 130 23.50 -1.05 11.98
N PHE A 131 22.59 -2.00 11.75
CA PHE A 131 22.64 -3.32 12.39
C PHE A 131 23.57 -4.30 11.68
N CYS A 132 23.70 -4.18 10.36
CA CYS A 132 24.67 -4.92 9.55
C CYS A 132 26.10 -4.58 9.99
N GLU A 133 26.42 -3.29 10.12
CA GLU A 133 27.73 -2.83 10.56
C GLU A 133 28.02 -3.23 12.01
N LEU A 134 27.02 -3.13 12.89
CA LEU A 134 27.13 -3.61 14.27
C LEU A 134 27.51 -5.09 14.36
N SER A 135 26.87 -5.92 13.55
CA SER A 135 26.89 -7.37 13.73
C SER A 135 27.96 -8.07 12.89
N CYS A 136 28.16 -7.65 11.64
CA CYS A 136 28.93 -8.40 10.64
C CYS A 136 30.09 -7.63 10.02
N SER A 137 30.26 -6.33 10.28
CA SER A 137 31.34 -5.54 9.65
C SER A 137 32.73 -6.15 9.91
N PRO A 138 33.60 -6.26 8.89
CA PRO A 138 34.99 -6.71 9.12
C PRO A 138 35.78 -5.77 10.02
N ASN A 139 35.37 -4.49 10.09
CA ASN A 139 36.07 -3.45 10.85
C ASN A 139 35.41 -3.15 12.21
N GLN A 140 34.62 -4.09 12.73
CA GLN A 140 33.80 -3.93 13.94
C GLN A 140 34.59 -3.34 15.13
N SER A 141 35.85 -3.77 15.34
CA SER A 141 36.68 -3.28 16.45
C SER A 141 37.06 -1.79 16.35
N GLN A 142 36.96 -1.16 15.19
CA GLN A 142 37.27 0.27 15.04
C GLN A 142 36.20 1.16 15.67
N PHE A 143 34.95 0.71 15.71
CA PHE A 143 33.81 1.52 16.14
C PHE A 143 32.96 0.87 17.24
N ILE A 144 33.25 -0.35 17.69
CA ILE A 144 32.60 -0.97 18.84
C ILE A 144 33.61 -1.26 19.93
N ASN A 145 33.28 -0.86 21.15
CA ASN A 145 34.00 -1.25 22.36
C ASN A 145 33.08 -2.02 23.31
N VAL A 146 33.56 -3.14 23.88
CA VAL A 146 32.81 -3.91 24.87
C VAL A 146 33.04 -3.30 26.24
N THR A 147 32.00 -2.69 26.81
CA THR A 147 32.10 -1.94 28.07
C THR A 147 31.80 -2.79 29.30
N SER A 148 30.93 -3.80 29.15
CA SER A 148 30.63 -4.73 30.24
C SER A 148 30.35 -6.14 29.73
N THR A 149 30.65 -7.11 30.59
CA THR A 149 30.39 -8.53 30.36
C THR A 149 29.67 -9.12 31.56
N ALA A 150 28.88 -10.16 31.32
CA ALA A 150 28.15 -10.87 32.37
C ALA A 150 28.25 -12.38 32.15
N MET A 151 28.30 -13.13 33.26
CA MET A 151 28.18 -14.59 33.22
C MET A 151 26.71 -14.98 33.05
N VAL A 152 26.41 -15.70 31.97
CA VAL A 152 25.07 -16.23 31.67
C VAL A 152 25.22 -17.71 31.33
N SER A 153 24.55 -18.57 32.10
CA SER A 153 24.59 -20.04 31.92
C SER A 153 26.02 -20.61 31.93
N GLY A 154 26.93 -20.04 32.73
CA GLY A 154 28.32 -20.47 32.84
C GLY A 154 29.28 -19.93 31.77
N ASN A 155 28.77 -19.18 30.77
CA ASN A 155 29.58 -18.56 29.74
C ASN A 155 29.69 -17.04 29.93
N LEU A 156 30.84 -16.47 29.59
CA LEU A 156 31.05 -15.03 29.60
C LEU A 156 30.41 -14.41 28.34
N THR A 157 29.47 -13.48 28.52
CA THR A 157 28.70 -12.86 27.44
C THR A 157 28.83 -11.34 27.48
N VAL A 158 28.65 -10.68 26.34
CA VAL A 158 28.57 -9.22 26.26
C VAL A 158 27.30 -8.73 26.95
N ASP A 159 27.43 -7.77 27.89
CA ASP A 159 26.31 -7.14 28.59
C ASP A 159 26.13 -5.67 28.24
N GLY A 160 27.17 -5.03 27.70
CA GLY A 160 27.15 -3.64 27.27
C GLY A 160 28.26 -3.32 26.27
N ILE A 161 27.95 -2.44 25.32
CA ILE A 161 28.90 -1.90 24.35
C ILE A 161 28.75 -0.38 24.19
N ASP A 162 29.84 0.29 23.84
CA ASP A 162 29.83 1.61 23.22
C ASP A 162 29.94 1.42 21.69
N TYR A 163 29.01 2.00 20.94
CA TYR A 163 29.00 1.98 19.48
C TYR A 163 29.20 3.40 18.94
N TYR A 164 30.36 3.65 18.36
CA TYR A 164 30.73 4.94 17.80
C TYR A 164 30.18 5.10 16.38
N VAL A 165 29.28 6.07 16.19
CA VAL A 165 28.58 6.33 14.92
C VAL A 165 28.61 7.82 14.64
N THR A 166 28.94 8.24 13.41
CA THR A 166 28.98 9.67 13.09
C THR A 166 27.60 10.34 13.23
N ASP A 167 27.57 11.58 13.70
CA ASP A 167 26.33 12.36 13.78
C ASP A 167 25.67 12.53 12.41
N ALA A 168 26.48 12.69 11.35
CA ALA A 168 26.01 12.76 9.96
C ALA A 168 25.25 11.49 9.53
N PHE A 169 25.76 10.30 9.88
CA PHE A 169 25.06 9.05 9.60
C PHE A 169 23.73 8.98 10.36
N GLY A 170 23.74 9.28 11.67
CA GLY A 170 22.55 9.24 12.50
C GLY A 170 21.47 10.23 12.04
N GLU A 171 21.86 11.44 11.68
CA GLU A 171 20.96 12.47 11.18
C GLU A 171 20.33 12.07 9.83
N GLU A 172 21.10 11.55 8.88
CA GLU A 172 20.56 11.13 7.59
C GLU A 172 19.66 9.89 7.73
N LEU A 173 20.04 8.92 8.57
CA LEU A 173 19.20 7.78 8.92
C LEU A 173 17.85 8.25 9.47
N PHE A 174 17.85 9.15 10.45
CA PHE A 174 16.62 9.72 11.01
C PHE A 174 15.81 10.50 9.97
N ASN A 175 16.44 11.37 9.20
CA ASN A 175 15.78 12.19 8.18
C ASN A 175 15.14 11.34 7.08
N SER A 176 15.77 10.22 6.70
CA SER A 176 15.21 9.29 5.73
C SER A 176 13.96 8.56 6.25
N CYS A 177 13.78 8.43 7.57
CA CYS A 177 12.72 7.62 8.19
C CYS A 177 11.62 8.41 8.91
N LYS A 178 11.86 9.68 9.30
CA LYS A 178 10.97 10.43 10.21
C LYS A 178 9.55 10.69 9.69
N GLU A 179 9.38 10.74 8.37
CA GLU A 179 8.08 10.96 7.70
C GLU A 179 7.47 9.66 7.14
N VAL A 180 8.19 8.54 7.23
CA VAL A 180 7.73 7.23 6.73
C VAL A 180 6.51 6.78 7.52
N LYS A 181 5.45 6.38 6.83
CA LYS A 181 4.19 5.95 7.44
C LYS A 181 4.01 4.45 7.36
N PHE A 182 3.49 3.87 8.43
CA PHE A 182 3.00 2.50 8.43
C PHE A 182 1.64 2.45 7.72
N GLY A 183 1.63 1.88 6.51
CA GLY A 183 0.53 2.01 5.55
C GLY A 183 -0.86 1.60 6.06
N SER A 184 -0.96 0.66 7.00
CA SER A 184 -2.25 0.19 7.54
C SER A 184 -2.86 1.11 8.60
N MET A 185 -2.06 1.91 9.30
CA MET A 185 -2.52 2.76 10.41
C MET A 185 -2.36 4.27 10.13
N ASN A 186 -1.69 4.67 9.04
CA ASN A 186 -1.36 6.06 8.71
C ASN A 186 -0.61 6.79 9.85
N THR A 187 0.06 6.03 10.72
CA THR A 187 0.92 6.51 11.80
C THR A 187 2.38 6.44 11.36
N ARG A 188 3.23 7.30 11.92
CA ARG A 188 4.65 7.32 11.58
C ARG A 188 5.33 6.02 12.04
N ALA A 189 6.16 5.43 11.20
CA ALA A 189 6.89 4.21 11.49
C ALA A 189 7.78 4.37 12.74
N ILE A 190 8.43 5.53 12.89
CA ILE A 190 9.30 5.86 14.02
C ILE A 190 8.59 5.86 15.38
N SER A 191 7.26 5.97 15.41
CA SER A 191 6.47 5.81 16.63
C SER A 191 6.57 4.40 17.19
N PHE A 192 6.70 3.39 16.33
CA PHE A 192 6.80 1.99 16.74
C PHE A 192 8.25 1.54 16.94
N ILE A 193 9.14 1.89 16.00
CA ILE A 193 10.53 1.41 16.00
C ILE A 193 11.51 2.36 16.70
N GLY A 194 11.04 3.54 17.11
CA GLY A 194 11.87 4.58 17.73
C GLY A 194 11.24 5.23 18.96
N GLY A 195 10.11 4.71 19.47
CA GLY A 195 9.48 5.24 20.69
C GLY A 195 9.08 6.71 20.61
N ASN A 196 8.63 7.17 19.45
CA ASN A 196 8.33 8.59 19.17
C ASN A 196 9.54 9.53 19.30
N ALA A 197 10.74 9.05 18.98
CA ALA A 197 11.94 9.87 18.93
C ALA A 197 11.75 11.12 18.04
N GLN A 198 12.15 12.28 18.56
CA GLN A 198 12.09 13.56 17.82
C GLN A 198 13.38 13.90 17.08
N ASN A 199 14.48 13.21 17.42
CA ASN A 199 15.78 13.36 16.79
C ASN A 199 16.51 12.00 16.78
N PHE A 200 17.62 11.92 16.05
CA PHE A 200 18.38 10.67 15.90
C PHE A 200 18.96 10.16 17.23
N LYS A 201 19.34 11.05 18.16
CA LYS A 201 19.92 10.68 19.46
C LYS A 201 18.90 9.97 20.35
N ASP A 202 17.66 10.47 20.36
CA ASP A 202 16.55 9.83 21.07
C ASP A 202 16.22 8.46 20.45
N TRP A 203 16.28 8.37 19.11
CA TRP A 203 16.06 7.10 18.42
C TRP A 203 17.14 6.07 18.76
N PHE A 204 18.41 6.48 18.73
CA PHE A 204 19.55 5.64 19.11
C PHE A 204 19.47 5.18 20.57
N ARG A 205 19.07 6.07 21.49
CA ARG A 205 18.81 5.70 22.88
C ARG A 205 17.70 4.65 23.00
N PHE A 206 16.64 4.78 22.21
CA PHE A 206 15.53 3.82 22.21
C PHE A 206 15.97 2.43 21.72
N ILE A 207 16.61 2.33 20.56
CA ILE A 207 17.02 1.04 19.99
C ILE A 207 18.19 0.41 20.76
N GLY A 208 19.01 1.21 21.44
CA GLY A 208 20.12 0.74 22.27
C GLY A 208 19.75 0.37 23.70
N ARG A 209 18.51 0.66 24.13
CA ARG A 209 18.02 0.30 25.46
C ARG A 209 18.00 -1.21 25.60
N LYS A 210 18.72 -1.73 26.60
CA LYS A 210 18.67 -3.13 27.00
C LYS A 210 17.24 -3.49 27.38
N ALA A 211 16.74 -4.61 26.86
CA ALA A 211 15.42 -5.12 27.19
C ALA A 211 15.41 -5.73 28.59
N GLU A 212 14.44 -5.32 29.40
CA GLU A 212 14.15 -5.94 30.70
C GLU A 212 12.95 -6.88 30.53
N GLY A 213 13.13 -8.17 30.82
CA GLY A 213 12.10 -9.19 30.62
C GLY A 213 11.67 -9.35 29.16
N THR A 214 10.36 -9.26 28.90
CA THR A 214 9.74 -9.39 27.57
C THR A 214 9.56 -8.07 26.84
N GLU A 215 10.09 -6.96 27.36
CA GLU A 215 9.98 -5.66 26.69
C GLU A 215 10.76 -5.63 25.36
N PRO A 216 10.26 -4.89 24.35
CA PRO A 216 11.05 -4.55 23.17
C PRO A 216 12.32 -3.77 23.54
N GLY A 217 13.44 -4.17 22.95
CA GLY A 217 14.75 -3.57 23.20
C GLY A 217 15.91 -4.47 22.75
N SER A 218 17.12 -3.96 22.92
CA SER A 218 18.37 -4.65 22.59
C SER A 218 18.66 -5.81 23.56
N PRO A 219 19.30 -6.91 23.12
CA PRO A 219 19.74 -8.01 24.00
C PRO A 219 20.70 -7.58 25.13
N TYR A 220 21.51 -6.56 24.87
CA TYR A 220 22.48 -5.95 25.78
C TYR A 220 22.46 -4.43 25.62
N ALA A 221 23.06 -3.68 26.55
CA ALA A 221 23.06 -2.22 26.46
C ALA A 221 23.94 -1.75 25.29
N ILE A 222 23.40 -0.95 24.38
CA ILE A 222 24.16 -0.33 23.29
C ILE A 222 24.12 1.18 23.49
N ASN A 223 25.28 1.75 23.80
CA ASN A 223 25.41 3.18 23.99
C ASN A 223 26.02 3.81 22.73
N TYR A 224 25.19 4.52 21.98
CA TYR A 224 25.60 5.19 20.76
C TYR A 224 26.34 6.50 21.07
N ARG A 225 27.54 6.66 20.53
CA ARG A 225 28.39 7.84 20.76
C ARG A 225 28.90 8.41 19.45
N SER A 226 29.01 9.73 19.37
CA SER A 226 29.44 10.42 18.15
C SER A 226 30.96 10.46 17.99
N THR A 227 31.68 10.47 19.11
CA THR A 227 33.14 10.66 19.16
C THR A 227 33.81 9.47 19.81
N ALA A 228 34.80 8.91 19.11
CA ALA A 228 35.67 7.86 19.63
C ALA A 228 36.87 8.48 20.36
N PRO A 229 37.40 7.84 21.43
CA PRO A 229 38.62 8.32 22.09
C PRO A 229 39.82 8.27 21.14
N GLU A 230 40.51 9.39 20.93
CA GLU A 230 41.66 9.45 20.02
C GLU A 230 42.80 8.52 20.44
N ALA A 231 42.98 8.34 21.76
CA ALA A 231 44.03 7.50 22.34
C ALA A 231 43.89 6.00 22.02
N SER A 232 42.70 5.52 21.65
CA SER A 232 42.46 4.09 21.35
C SER A 232 42.63 3.76 19.87
N GLY A 233 42.83 4.75 18.99
CA GLY A 233 42.89 4.53 17.54
C GLY A 233 41.55 4.13 16.90
N MET A 234 40.46 4.18 17.68
CA MET A 234 39.10 3.92 17.21
C MET A 234 38.60 5.06 16.30
N LYS A 235 37.73 4.71 15.37
CA LYS A 235 37.11 5.64 14.43
C LYS A 235 35.60 5.39 14.41
N PRO A 236 34.75 6.42 14.49
CA PRO A 236 33.31 6.24 14.36
C PRO A 236 32.95 5.60 13.01
N MET A 237 31.94 4.74 13.02
CA MET A 237 31.38 4.16 11.81
C MET A 237 30.86 5.28 10.90
N ASN A 238 31.32 5.27 9.66
CA ASN A 238 30.94 6.24 8.63
C ASN A 238 30.71 5.54 7.29
N VAL A 239 29.58 4.86 7.16
CA VAL A 239 29.16 4.22 5.90
C VAL A 239 28.24 5.15 5.12
N THR A 240 28.15 4.92 3.81
CA THR A 240 27.28 5.71 2.93
C THR A 240 25.82 5.62 3.35
N THR A 241 25.17 6.77 3.43
CA THR A 241 23.73 6.90 3.68
C THR A 241 22.99 7.29 2.42
N TYR A 242 21.73 6.88 2.34
CA TYR A 242 20.84 7.20 1.23
C TYR A 242 19.80 8.21 1.66
N SER A 243 19.69 9.30 0.90
CA SER A 243 18.65 10.29 1.16
C SER A 243 17.30 9.82 0.64
N CYS A 244 16.21 10.17 1.33
CA CYS A 244 14.87 9.76 0.89
C CYS A 244 14.43 10.41 -0.43
N GLY A 245 15.07 11.52 -0.81
CA GLY A 245 14.86 12.20 -2.09
C GLY A 245 15.79 11.74 -3.21
N ASP A 246 16.69 10.79 -2.97
CA ASP A 246 17.57 10.26 -4.01
C ASP A 246 16.76 9.54 -5.10
N THR A 247 17.25 9.55 -6.34
CA THR A 247 16.57 8.91 -7.48
C THR A 247 16.74 7.40 -7.50
N SER A 248 17.81 6.86 -6.91
CA SER A 248 18.11 5.42 -6.91
C SER A 248 17.26 4.62 -5.91
N LEU A 249 17.10 5.15 -4.69
CA LEU A 249 16.34 4.57 -3.58
C LEU A 249 15.27 5.54 -3.06
N GLY A 250 14.68 6.30 -3.99
CA GLY A 250 13.72 7.35 -3.68
C GLY A 250 12.44 6.86 -3.03
N CYS A 251 11.94 7.66 -2.10
CA CYS A 251 10.70 7.39 -1.39
C CYS A 251 9.53 8.16 -2.00
N SER A 252 8.32 7.66 -1.78
CA SER A 252 7.09 8.33 -2.21
C SER A 252 6.91 9.66 -1.49
N CYS A 253 6.24 10.62 -2.14
CA CYS A 253 6.01 11.95 -1.55
C CYS A 253 5.30 11.92 -0.18
N GLY A 254 4.41 10.93 0.03
CA GLY A 254 3.72 10.74 1.31
C GLY A 254 4.63 10.30 2.47
N ASP A 255 5.78 9.69 2.16
CA ASP A 255 6.78 9.18 3.12
C ASP A 255 8.03 10.07 3.18
N CYS A 256 8.24 10.96 2.19
CA CYS A 256 9.37 11.88 2.12
C CYS A 256 8.99 13.17 1.36
N PRO A 257 8.82 14.32 2.06
CA PRO A 257 8.52 15.60 1.43
C PRO A 257 9.62 16.13 0.51
N ALA A 258 10.87 15.69 0.72
CA ALA A 258 12.02 16.04 -0.11
C ALA A 258 12.08 15.21 -1.41
N SER A 259 11.13 14.28 -1.62
CA SER A 259 11.06 13.49 -2.84
C SER A 259 10.80 14.39 -4.05
N PRO A 260 11.51 14.20 -5.18
CA PRO A 260 11.32 15.00 -6.39
C PRO A 260 9.90 14.92 -6.95
N SER A 261 9.14 13.87 -6.61
CA SER A 261 7.72 13.74 -6.98
C SER A 261 6.81 14.78 -6.30
N CYS A 262 7.21 15.39 -5.18
CA CYS A 262 6.42 16.39 -4.47
C CYS A 262 6.38 17.76 -5.16
N SER A 263 7.41 18.09 -5.94
CA SER A 263 7.60 19.42 -6.56
C SER A 263 6.63 19.72 -7.71
N SER A 264 5.76 18.76 -8.07
CA SER A 264 4.73 18.91 -9.12
C SER A 264 3.42 19.45 -8.57
N SER A 265 3.45 20.51 -7.76
CA SER A 265 2.25 21.13 -7.20
C SER A 265 2.25 22.64 -7.43
N ALA A 266 2.09 23.07 -8.70
CA ALA A 266 1.27 24.26 -8.88
C ALA A 266 -0.08 23.92 -8.25
N PRO A 267 -0.59 24.70 -7.26
CA PRO A 267 -1.88 24.41 -6.66
C PRO A 267 -2.88 24.21 -7.78
N PRO A 268 -3.69 23.13 -7.80
CA PRO A 268 -4.75 23.02 -8.77
C PRO A 268 -5.55 24.32 -8.65
N THR A 269 -5.56 25.13 -9.71
CA THR A 269 -6.28 26.40 -9.73
C THR A 269 -7.64 26.11 -9.13
N PRO A 270 -8.07 26.81 -8.06
CA PRO A 270 -9.27 26.46 -7.32
C PRO A 270 -10.33 26.22 -8.37
N HIS A 271 -10.87 25.00 -8.41
CA HIS A 271 -11.84 24.61 -9.43
C HIS A 271 -12.92 25.70 -9.40
N LYS A 272 -12.85 26.66 -10.34
CA LYS A 272 -13.95 27.56 -10.60
C LYS A 272 -15.02 26.60 -11.02
N LYS A 273 -15.94 26.27 -10.10
CA LYS A 273 -17.14 25.50 -10.39
C LYS A 273 -17.67 26.15 -11.66
N ARG A 274 -17.55 25.46 -12.80
CA ARG A 274 -18.08 25.94 -14.06
C ARG A 274 -19.59 25.73 -13.96
N SER A 275 -20.23 26.54 -13.12
CA SER A 275 -21.67 26.70 -13.14
C SER A 275 -22.00 27.38 -14.46
N CYS A 276 -22.53 26.59 -15.38
CA CYS A 276 -23.13 27.09 -16.61
C CYS A 276 -24.09 28.23 -16.19
N SER A 277 -23.76 29.45 -16.62
CA SER A 277 -24.54 30.63 -16.32
C SER A 277 -24.74 31.39 -17.62
N ILE A 278 -26.00 31.60 -17.97
CA ILE A 278 -26.40 32.34 -19.16
C ILE A 278 -26.66 33.77 -18.70
N ARG A 279 -26.10 34.73 -19.43
CA ARG A 279 -26.38 36.16 -19.21
C ARG A 279 -27.51 36.55 -20.14
N VAL A 280 -28.68 36.85 -19.57
CA VAL A 280 -29.82 37.41 -20.31
C VAL A 280 -29.99 38.85 -19.82
N GLY A 281 -29.53 39.81 -20.60
CA GLY A 281 -29.47 41.23 -20.19
C GLY A 281 -28.50 41.48 -19.03
N SER A 282 -28.98 42.13 -17.96
CA SER A 282 -28.21 42.44 -16.75
C SER A 282 -28.21 41.33 -15.70
N LEU A 283 -29.03 40.29 -15.86
CA LEU A 283 -29.15 39.20 -14.90
C LEU A 283 -28.32 37.97 -15.33
N LYS A 284 -27.63 37.39 -14.35
CA LYS A 284 -26.87 36.14 -14.50
C LYS A 284 -27.71 35.01 -13.92
N VAL A 285 -28.23 34.14 -14.78
CA VAL A 285 -29.10 33.03 -14.38
C VAL A 285 -28.34 31.71 -14.53
N GLN A 286 -28.52 30.78 -13.59
CA GLN A 286 -27.92 29.46 -13.71
C GLN A 286 -28.66 28.66 -14.80
N CYS A 287 -27.93 27.89 -15.63
CA CYS A 287 -28.53 27.13 -16.73
C CYS A 287 -29.58 26.13 -16.25
N LEU A 288 -29.47 25.63 -15.02
CA LEU A 288 -30.42 24.72 -14.40
C LEU A 288 -31.78 25.41 -14.16
N ASP A 289 -31.76 26.60 -13.57
CA ASP A 289 -32.96 27.40 -13.32
C ASP A 289 -33.66 27.78 -14.63
N PHE A 290 -32.88 28.17 -15.64
CA PHE A 290 -33.39 28.52 -16.96
C PHE A 290 -34.03 27.30 -17.68
N SER A 291 -33.38 26.13 -17.61
CA SER A 291 -33.90 24.89 -18.20
C SER A 291 -35.19 24.43 -17.52
N LEU A 292 -35.28 24.55 -16.20
CA LEU A 292 -36.49 24.25 -15.44
C LEU A 292 -37.63 25.22 -15.78
N ALA A 293 -37.35 26.51 -15.96
CA ALA A 293 -38.35 27.49 -16.34
C ALA A 293 -38.96 27.19 -17.73
N ILE A 294 -38.11 26.86 -18.71
CA ILE A 294 -38.57 26.46 -20.06
C ILE A 294 -39.43 25.20 -19.98
N LEU A 295 -38.98 24.18 -19.25
CA LEU A 295 -39.74 22.93 -19.07
C LEU A 295 -41.12 23.22 -18.47
N TYR A 296 -41.20 24.07 -17.45
CA TYR A 296 -42.45 24.46 -16.82
C TYR A 296 -43.39 25.18 -17.79
N ILE A 297 -42.88 26.13 -18.60
CA ILE A 297 -43.68 26.83 -19.61
C ILE A 297 -44.24 25.86 -20.66
N VAL A 298 -43.45 24.89 -21.10
CA VAL A 298 -43.90 23.85 -22.05
C VAL A 298 -45.00 22.99 -21.43
N LEU A 299 -44.84 22.55 -20.18
CA LEU A 299 -45.84 21.74 -19.48
C LEU A 299 -47.16 22.50 -19.27
N VAL A 300 -47.08 23.77 -18.90
CA VAL A 300 -48.26 24.63 -18.75
C VAL A 300 -48.93 24.85 -20.10
N SER A 301 -48.16 25.17 -21.15
CA SER A 301 -48.70 25.39 -22.50
C SER A 301 -49.36 24.15 -23.08
N THR A 302 -48.80 22.96 -22.83
CA THR A 302 -49.40 21.69 -23.25
C THR A 302 -50.66 21.38 -22.45
N PHE A 303 -50.69 21.64 -21.14
CA PHE A 303 -51.90 21.48 -20.32
C PHE A 303 -53.04 22.41 -20.75
N PHE A 304 -52.74 23.69 -20.96
CA PHE A 304 -53.73 24.66 -21.45
C PHE A 304 -54.15 24.36 -22.89
N GLY A 305 -53.20 23.98 -23.75
CA GLY A 305 -53.47 23.53 -25.11
C GLY A 305 -54.42 22.33 -25.13
N TRP A 306 -54.10 21.30 -24.35
CA TRP A 306 -54.95 20.11 -24.17
C TRP A 306 -56.35 20.49 -23.68
N GLY A 307 -56.47 21.37 -22.68
CA GLY A 307 -57.75 21.83 -22.16
C GLY A 307 -58.60 22.59 -23.18
N LEU A 308 -57.98 23.43 -24.02
CA LEU A 308 -58.69 24.16 -25.08
C LEU A 308 -59.07 23.25 -26.27
N PHE A 309 -58.23 22.30 -26.64
CA PHE A 309 -58.53 21.32 -27.70
C PHE A 309 -59.61 20.32 -27.28
N HIS A 310 -59.61 19.85 -26.02
CA HIS A 310 -60.70 18.99 -25.51
C HIS A 310 -62.04 19.71 -25.44
N LYS A 311 -62.04 21.02 -25.16
CA LYS A 311 -63.26 21.85 -25.21
C LYS A 311 -63.76 22.06 -26.65
N LYS A 312 -62.87 21.99 -27.64
CA LYS A 312 -63.22 22.03 -29.07
C LYS A 312 -63.73 20.69 -29.57
N GLU A 313 -63.21 19.55 -29.09
CA GLU A 313 -63.77 18.23 -29.42
C GLU A 313 -65.15 18.00 -28.81
N THR A 314 -65.41 18.45 -27.58
CA THR A 314 -66.76 18.38 -27.00
C THR A 314 -67.76 19.31 -27.68
N LYS A 315 -67.33 20.46 -28.22
CA LYS A 315 -68.18 21.31 -29.08
C LYS A 315 -68.31 20.82 -30.53
N SER A 316 -67.31 20.10 -31.05
CA SER A 316 -67.32 19.53 -32.40
C SER A 316 -68.08 18.21 -32.47
N ALA A 317 -68.15 17.44 -31.38
CA ALA A 317 -69.02 16.27 -31.27
C ALA A 317 -70.51 16.68 -31.18
N ALA A 318 -70.82 17.85 -30.61
CA ALA A 318 -72.18 18.38 -30.51
C ALA A 318 -72.75 18.94 -31.84
N SER A 319 -71.95 19.10 -32.91
CA SER A 319 -72.44 19.62 -34.21
C SER A 319 -72.62 18.53 -35.28
N ARG A 320 -72.33 17.25 -34.98
CA ARG A 320 -72.50 16.11 -35.91
C ARG A 320 -73.55 15.08 -35.48
N LEU A 321 -74.55 15.49 -34.70
CA LEU A 321 -75.79 14.73 -34.55
C LEU A 321 -76.99 15.68 -34.69
N LYS A 322 -77.47 15.86 -35.92
CA LYS A 322 -78.87 16.25 -36.18
C LYS A 322 -79.69 14.97 -36.18
N PRO A 323 -80.63 14.75 -35.24
CA PRO A 323 -81.72 13.82 -35.46
C PRO A 323 -82.70 14.51 -36.42
N LEU A 324 -82.91 13.89 -37.57
CA LEU A 324 -84.08 14.15 -38.40
C LEU A 324 -85.29 13.58 -37.64
N LEU A 325 -86.06 14.43 -36.98
CA LEU A 325 -87.39 14.07 -36.49
C LEU A 325 -88.36 15.09 -37.07
N ASN A 326 -88.90 14.72 -38.23
CA ASN A 326 -89.93 15.45 -38.93
C ASN A 326 -91.29 14.82 -38.61
N VAL A 327 -92.24 15.70 -38.28
CA VAL A 327 -93.68 15.61 -38.58
C VAL A 327 -94.57 14.88 -37.57
N MET A 328 -95.21 15.69 -36.71
CA MET A 328 -96.67 15.67 -36.54
C MET A 328 -97.14 17.11 -36.73
N ASP A 329 -97.87 17.38 -37.81
CA ASP A 329 -98.91 18.41 -37.79
C ASP A 329 -100.05 18.01 -38.73
N GLU A 330 -101.24 18.34 -38.25
CA GLU A 330 -102.55 17.91 -38.66
C GLU A 330 -103.06 18.85 -39.77
N GLY A 331 -103.47 18.30 -40.92
CA GLY A 331 -103.84 19.14 -42.07
C GLY A 331 -104.52 18.39 -43.22
N VAL A 332 -105.80 18.10 -42.99
CA VAL A 332 -106.92 17.83 -43.92
C VAL A 332 -106.71 18.24 -45.41
N ASN A 333 -106.75 17.27 -46.35
CA ASN A 333 -107.72 17.15 -47.48
C ASN A 333 -107.29 16.18 -48.62
N ASN A 334 -108.17 15.20 -48.88
CA ASN A 334 -108.62 14.64 -50.16
C ASN A 334 -107.64 14.06 -51.23
N SER A 335 -107.72 12.72 -51.37
CA SER A 335 -108.28 12.00 -52.53
C SER A 335 -107.37 11.06 -53.37
N ILE A 336 -107.95 9.88 -53.69
CA ILE A 336 -107.72 8.94 -54.81
C ILE A 336 -106.58 7.89 -54.67
N ASN A 337 -106.92 6.78 -54.02
CA ASN A 337 -107.07 5.42 -54.59
C ASN A 337 -106.07 4.95 -55.68
N LYS A 338 -105.13 4.04 -55.35
CA LYS A 338 -104.98 2.74 -56.06
C LYS A 338 -104.01 1.75 -55.36
N GLN A 339 -104.61 0.65 -54.95
CA GLN A 339 -104.06 -0.66 -54.61
C GLN A 339 -103.23 -1.29 -55.75
N LYS A 340 -102.12 -1.99 -55.44
CA LYS A 340 -101.92 -3.43 -55.77
C LYS A 340 -100.61 -4.03 -55.19
N ASN A 341 -100.79 -5.22 -54.61
CA ASN A 341 -99.82 -6.16 -54.04
C ASN A 341 -98.93 -6.86 -55.09
N ASP A 342 -97.80 -7.46 -54.65
CA ASP A 342 -97.48 -8.91 -54.71
C ASP A 342 -95.93 -9.15 -54.58
N VAL A 343 -95.41 -9.76 -53.50
CA VAL A 343 -95.04 -11.20 -53.28
C VAL A 343 -93.77 -11.70 -54.06
N HIS A 344 -92.61 -11.78 -53.36
CA HIS A 344 -91.62 -12.90 -53.13
C HIS A 344 -91.26 -13.92 -54.27
N PRO A 345 -90.16 -14.75 -54.20
CA PRO A 345 -88.70 -14.55 -53.97
C PRO A 345 -87.77 -15.51 -54.83
N VAL A 346 -86.46 -15.58 -54.51
CA VAL A 346 -85.43 -16.69 -54.69
C VAL A 346 -84.72 -16.95 -56.05
N GLN A 347 -83.36 -16.87 -56.09
CA GLN A 347 -82.35 -17.98 -56.22
C GLN A 347 -80.92 -17.53 -56.66
N MET A 348 -79.94 -18.14 -55.97
CA MET A 348 -78.44 -18.30 -56.04
C MET A 348 -77.75 -18.52 -57.43
N PRO A 349 -76.41 -18.77 -57.60
CA PRO A 349 -75.15 -18.52 -56.83
C PRO A 349 -73.87 -18.13 -57.67
N GLU A 350 -72.73 -17.94 -56.96
CA GLU A 350 -71.30 -18.20 -57.30
C GLU A 350 -70.38 -17.11 -57.93
N GLU A 351 -69.33 -16.68 -57.19
CA GLU A 351 -67.97 -16.44 -57.72
C GLU A 351 -66.87 -16.26 -56.63
N HIS A 352 -65.63 -16.58 -57.03
CA HIS A 352 -64.36 -16.79 -56.31
C HIS A 352 -63.81 -15.69 -55.34
N PRO A 353 -62.86 -16.02 -54.44
CA PRO A 353 -62.41 -15.14 -53.35
C PRO A 353 -61.25 -14.21 -53.77
N PRO A 354 -61.27 -12.90 -53.43
CA PRO A 354 -60.08 -12.07 -53.57
C PRO A 354 -59.22 -12.15 -52.30
N VAL A 355 -58.06 -12.79 -52.44
CA VAL A 355 -56.89 -12.57 -51.60
C VAL A 355 -56.47 -11.12 -51.77
N ASN A 356 -56.73 -10.28 -50.76
CA ASN A 356 -56.03 -9.00 -50.51
C ASN A 356 -56.35 -8.50 -49.10
N LYS A 357 -55.74 -9.10 -48.08
CA LYS A 357 -55.61 -8.42 -46.78
C LYS A 357 -54.35 -7.55 -46.81
N ALA A 358 -54.52 -6.32 -47.28
CA ALA A 358 -53.58 -5.25 -47.01
C ALA A 358 -53.56 -5.00 -45.49
N VAL A 359 -52.53 -5.54 -44.82
CA VAL A 359 -52.21 -5.17 -43.44
C VAL A 359 -51.85 -3.68 -43.44
N GLN A 360 -52.68 -2.86 -42.79
CA GLN A 360 -52.42 -1.44 -42.55
C GLN A 360 -51.14 -1.27 -41.73
N LEU A 361 -50.02 -1.10 -42.42
CA LEU A 361 -48.72 -0.84 -41.83
C LEU A 361 -48.58 0.67 -41.59
N SER A 362 -48.15 1.06 -40.39
CA SER A 362 -47.92 2.47 -40.05
C SER A 362 -47.02 3.18 -41.08
N VAL A 363 -47.28 4.46 -41.36
CA VAL A 363 -46.56 5.24 -42.40
C VAL A 363 -45.03 5.18 -42.23
N ILE A 364 -44.55 5.17 -40.99
CA ILE A 364 -43.13 5.05 -40.64
C ILE A 364 -42.57 3.67 -41.01
N GLN A 365 -43.33 2.61 -40.76
CA GLN A 365 -42.94 1.24 -41.10
C GLN A 365 -42.92 1.04 -42.62
N GLY A 366 -43.88 1.63 -43.35
CA GLY A 366 -43.87 1.65 -44.82
C GLY A 366 -42.65 2.38 -45.40
N TYR A 367 -42.28 3.52 -44.81
CA TYR A 367 -41.09 4.26 -45.23
C TYR A 367 -39.79 3.47 -44.98
N MET A 368 -39.63 2.89 -43.78
CA MET A 368 -38.46 2.07 -43.43
C MET A 368 -38.32 0.86 -44.36
N CYS A 369 -39.41 0.15 -44.64
CA CYS A 369 -39.39 -0.98 -45.57
C CYS A 369 -38.99 -0.55 -46.99
N THR A 370 -39.46 0.60 -47.46
CA THR A 370 -39.13 1.11 -48.80
C THR A 370 -37.66 1.54 -48.89
N PHE A 371 -37.16 2.21 -47.84
CA PHE A 371 -35.77 2.66 -47.74
C PHE A 371 -34.79 1.48 -47.72
N TYR A 372 -34.96 0.53 -46.80
CA TYR A 372 -34.07 -0.63 -46.70
C TYR A 372 -34.14 -1.53 -47.93
N ARG A 373 -35.31 -1.64 -48.58
CA ARG A 373 -35.45 -2.40 -49.83
C ARG A 373 -34.76 -1.71 -51.00
N ARG A 374 -34.78 -0.37 -51.07
CA ARG A 374 -34.01 0.40 -52.05
C ARG A 374 -32.50 0.26 -51.81
N TYR A 375 -32.07 0.40 -50.55
CA TYR A 375 -30.67 0.26 -50.15
C TYR A 375 -30.16 -1.16 -50.41
N GLY A 376 -30.91 -2.19 -50.00
CA GLY A 376 -30.57 -3.60 -50.24
C GLY A 376 -30.47 -3.94 -51.72
N ARG A 377 -31.36 -3.39 -52.57
CA ARG A 377 -31.25 -3.56 -54.02
C ARG A 377 -29.97 -2.92 -54.57
N TRP A 378 -29.61 -1.72 -54.11
CA TRP A 378 -28.39 -1.05 -54.53
C TRP A 378 -27.13 -1.83 -54.13
N VAL A 379 -27.10 -2.38 -52.91
CA VAL A 379 -26.03 -3.26 -52.41
C VAL A 379 -25.93 -4.53 -53.24
N ALA A 380 -27.06 -5.16 -53.58
CA ALA A 380 -27.09 -6.39 -54.37
C ALA A 380 -26.66 -6.18 -55.83
N THR A 381 -26.90 -4.99 -56.40
CA THR A 381 -26.48 -4.66 -57.78
C THR A 381 -25.00 -4.33 -57.88
N ASN A 382 -24.37 -3.82 -56.80
CA ASN A 382 -22.96 -3.41 -56.80
C ASN A 382 -22.14 -4.07 -55.67
N PRO A 383 -22.07 -5.42 -55.61
CA PRO A 383 -21.47 -6.13 -54.48
C PRO A 383 -19.97 -5.86 -54.34
N THR A 384 -19.24 -5.75 -55.45
CA THR A 384 -17.80 -5.48 -55.45
C THR A 384 -17.46 -4.10 -54.88
N LEU A 385 -18.22 -3.06 -55.24
CA LEU A 385 -18.02 -1.71 -54.74
C LEU A 385 -18.28 -1.62 -53.22
N VAL A 386 -19.34 -2.26 -52.74
CA VAL A 386 -19.68 -2.30 -51.31
C VAL A 386 -18.61 -3.04 -50.50
N LEU A 387 -18.14 -4.19 -51.00
CA LEU A 387 -17.06 -4.94 -50.35
C LEU A 387 -15.76 -4.14 -50.33
N CYS A 388 -15.33 -3.58 -51.46
CA CYS A 388 -14.12 -2.75 -51.51
C CYS A 388 -14.23 -1.50 -50.62
N SER A 389 -15.39 -0.84 -50.59
CA SER A 389 -15.62 0.32 -49.72
C SER A 389 -15.58 -0.06 -48.24
N SER A 390 -16.23 -1.16 -47.85
CA SER A 390 -16.18 -1.65 -46.46
C SER A 390 -14.75 -2.01 -46.03
N LEU A 391 -13.98 -2.68 -46.89
CA LEU A 391 -12.59 -3.03 -46.63
C LEU A 391 -11.71 -1.78 -46.53
N GLY A 392 -11.93 -0.79 -47.41
CA GLY A 392 -11.24 0.49 -47.37
C GLY A 392 -11.51 1.27 -46.09
N VAL A 393 -12.75 1.30 -45.60
CA VAL A 393 -13.11 1.94 -44.32
C VAL A 393 -12.43 1.24 -43.15
N VAL A 394 -12.43 -0.09 -43.12
CA VAL A 394 -11.74 -0.86 -42.07
C VAL A 394 -10.24 -0.59 -42.10
N LEU A 395 -9.60 -0.63 -43.27
CA LEU A 395 -8.17 -0.32 -43.41
C LEU A 395 -7.85 1.11 -42.96
N LEU A 396 -8.70 2.09 -43.29
CA LEU A 396 -8.53 3.48 -42.87
C LEU A 396 -8.65 3.64 -41.35
N LEU A 397 -9.60 2.94 -40.71
CA LEU A 397 -9.70 2.89 -39.25
C LEU A 397 -8.49 2.19 -38.62
N CYS A 398 -7.96 1.12 -39.26
CA CYS A 398 -6.74 0.44 -38.83
C CYS A 398 -5.49 1.32 -38.95
N LEU A 399 -5.39 2.22 -39.93
CA LEU A 399 -4.30 3.21 -40.00
C LEU A 399 -4.29 4.13 -38.78
N GLY A 400 -5.44 4.40 -38.17
CA GLY A 400 -5.55 5.12 -36.90
C GLY A 400 -4.83 4.43 -35.73
N LEU A 401 -4.69 3.09 -35.78
CA LEU A 401 -3.95 2.33 -34.78
C LEU A 401 -2.43 2.50 -34.89
N LEU A 402 -1.89 2.97 -36.02
CA LEU A 402 -0.46 3.26 -36.15
C LEU A 402 -0.02 4.49 -35.33
N ARG A 403 -0.97 5.36 -34.96
CA ARG A 403 -0.75 6.48 -34.03
C ARG A 403 -1.13 6.13 -32.60
N PHE A 404 -1.52 4.88 -32.33
CA PHE A 404 -1.88 4.42 -31.00
C PHE A 404 -0.63 4.27 -30.14
N LYS A 405 -0.31 5.33 -29.40
CA LYS A 405 0.73 5.31 -28.39
C LYS A 405 0.15 4.72 -27.10
N VAL A 406 0.58 3.51 -26.75
CA VAL A 406 0.24 2.89 -25.47
C VAL A 406 1.06 3.56 -24.37
N GLU A 407 0.38 4.20 -23.43
CA GLU A 407 0.99 4.79 -22.24
C GLU A 407 1.00 3.73 -21.12
N THR A 408 2.17 3.15 -20.83
CA THR A 408 2.35 2.02 -19.89
C THR A 408 2.56 2.43 -18.43
N ARG A 409 2.27 3.68 -18.09
CA ARG A 409 2.48 4.25 -16.76
C ARG A 409 1.28 3.97 -15.83
N PRO A 410 1.43 3.19 -14.74
CA PRO A 410 0.32 2.78 -13.87
C PRO A 410 -0.36 3.96 -13.15
N GLU A 411 0.33 5.08 -12.96
CA GLU A 411 -0.16 6.26 -12.25
C GLU A 411 -1.21 7.10 -13.02
N LYS A 412 -1.39 6.89 -14.33
CA LYS A 412 -2.42 7.58 -15.15
C LYS A 412 -3.49 6.65 -15.71
N ALA A 413 -3.24 5.35 -15.78
CA ALA A 413 -4.21 4.35 -16.21
C ALA A 413 -5.24 3.98 -15.12
N SER A 414 -4.95 4.30 -13.85
CA SER A 414 -5.76 3.95 -12.68
C SER A 414 -6.97 4.86 -12.43
N ALA A 415 -7.19 5.89 -13.25
CA ALA A 415 -8.35 6.79 -13.11
C ALA A 415 -9.72 6.12 -13.36
N PHE A 416 -9.76 4.87 -13.81
CA PHE A 416 -11.02 4.12 -14.03
C PHE A 416 -11.32 3.05 -12.96
N VAL A 417 -10.45 2.83 -11.97
CA VAL A 417 -10.71 1.85 -10.90
C VAL A 417 -10.55 2.50 -9.54
N THR A 418 -11.47 3.41 -9.19
CA THR A 418 -11.65 3.80 -7.78
C THR A 418 -13.05 4.35 -7.52
N THR A 419 -14.08 3.50 -7.62
CA THR A 419 -15.39 3.80 -7.00
C THR A 419 -16.06 2.56 -6.42
N TYR A 420 -15.43 1.90 -5.45
CA TYR A 420 -16.16 1.21 -4.38
C TYR A 420 -15.33 1.23 -3.09
N PRO A 421 -15.67 2.07 -2.10
CA PRO A 421 -15.20 1.85 -0.74
C PRO A 421 -15.93 0.63 -0.19
N VAL A 422 -15.22 -0.49 -0.01
CA VAL A 422 -15.73 -1.61 0.78
C VAL A 422 -15.64 -1.19 2.25
N VAL A 423 -16.76 -0.72 2.79
CA VAL A 423 -16.90 -0.52 4.23
C VAL A 423 -17.12 -1.89 4.85
N ASN A 424 -16.05 -2.51 5.35
CA ASN A 424 -16.16 -3.67 6.21
C ASN A 424 -16.64 -3.23 7.59
N LYS A 425 -17.95 -3.27 7.80
CA LYS A 425 -18.52 -3.22 9.14
C LYS A 425 -18.43 -4.63 9.73
N VAL A 426 -17.49 -4.83 10.66
CA VAL A 426 -17.38 -6.06 11.43
C VAL A 426 -18.43 -6.01 12.53
N ASP A 427 -19.62 -6.55 12.27
CA ASP A 427 -20.58 -6.83 13.33
C ASP A 427 -20.29 -8.24 13.89
N GLN A 428 -20.25 -8.36 15.22
CA GLN A 428 -20.06 -9.61 15.97
C GLN A 428 -21.28 -10.52 15.83
N ALA A 429 -21.42 -11.17 14.67
CA ALA A 429 -22.22 -12.38 14.50
C ALA A 429 -21.73 -13.10 13.23
N GLY A 430 -21.18 -14.31 13.40
CA GLY A 430 -20.49 -15.07 12.34
C GLY A 430 -21.38 -15.52 11.18
N GLY A 431 -21.67 -14.63 10.24
CA GLY A 431 -22.45 -14.95 9.02
C GLY A 431 -22.08 -14.17 7.75
N GLY A 432 -21.01 -13.37 7.76
CA GLY A 432 -20.74 -12.38 6.70
C GLY A 432 -19.83 -12.79 5.52
N ASN A 433 -19.12 -13.92 5.58
CA ASN A 433 -18.04 -14.20 4.60
C ASN A 433 -18.47 -14.96 3.33
N GLY A 434 -19.72 -15.42 3.23
CA GLY A 434 -20.16 -16.23 2.09
C GLY A 434 -20.20 -15.47 0.74
N LYS A 435 -20.55 -14.19 0.77
CA LYS A 435 -20.68 -13.37 -0.46
C LYS A 435 -19.33 -12.90 -1.00
N ALA A 436 -18.35 -12.63 -0.13
CA ALA A 436 -17.00 -12.26 -0.53
C ALA A 436 -16.26 -13.43 -1.19
N VAL A 437 -16.36 -14.64 -0.62
CA VAL A 437 -15.75 -15.85 -1.17
C VAL A 437 -16.43 -16.27 -2.49
N ALA A 438 -17.73 -16.02 -2.65
CA ALA A 438 -18.43 -16.26 -3.91
C ALA A 438 -18.00 -15.28 -5.03
N TRP A 439 -17.77 -14.01 -4.68
CA TRP A 439 -17.27 -13.00 -5.61
C TRP A 439 -15.83 -13.31 -6.06
N GLU A 440 -14.96 -13.71 -5.13
CA GLU A 440 -13.58 -14.10 -5.41
C GLU A 440 -13.51 -15.32 -6.36
N LYS A 441 -14.35 -16.34 -6.13
CA LYS A 441 -14.46 -17.50 -7.04
C LYS A 441 -15.00 -17.13 -8.42
N ALA A 442 -15.93 -16.19 -8.52
CA ALA A 442 -16.46 -15.71 -9.80
C ALA A 442 -15.41 -14.91 -10.57
N PHE A 443 -14.65 -14.06 -9.88
CA PHE A 443 -13.56 -13.27 -10.46
C PHE A 443 -12.43 -14.14 -11.00
N ILE A 444 -11.99 -15.16 -10.23
CA ILE A 444 -10.97 -16.11 -10.68
C ILE A 444 -11.44 -16.87 -11.92
N ARG A 445 -12.72 -17.27 -12.00
CA ARG A 445 -13.27 -17.90 -13.22
C ARG A 445 -13.28 -16.95 -14.42
N LEU A 446 -13.61 -15.68 -14.21
CA LEU A 446 -13.65 -14.68 -15.28
C LEU A 446 -12.26 -14.39 -15.84
N VAL A 447 -11.25 -14.29 -14.97
CA VAL A 447 -9.84 -14.13 -15.38
C VAL A 447 -9.34 -15.37 -16.13
N LYS A 448 -9.71 -16.58 -15.69
CA LYS A 448 -9.30 -17.83 -16.35
C LYS A 448 -9.93 -18.00 -17.75
N VAL A 449 -11.16 -17.54 -17.94
CA VAL A 449 -11.83 -17.51 -19.26
C VAL A 449 -11.21 -16.46 -20.17
N SER A 450 -10.89 -15.26 -19.66
CA SER A 450 -10.18 -14.24 -20.45
C SER A 450 -8.77 -14.66 -20.84
N LEU A 451 -8.07 -15.43 -19.99
CA LEU A 451 -6.71 -15.92 -20.29
C LEU A 451 -6.69 -17.05 -21.34
N MET A 452 -7.79 -17.80 -21.48
CA MET A 452 -7.95 -18.86 -22.49
C MET A 452 -8.37 -18.35 -23.88
N LEU A 453 -8.69 -17.06 -24.02
CA LEU A 453 -9.14 -16.45 -25.28
C LEU A 453 -8.05 -15.64 -26.02
N LEU A 454 -6.80 -15.70 -25.56
CA LEU A 454 -5.65 -15.09 -26.24
C LEU A 454 -5.12 -16.03 -27.34
N PRO A 455 -4.94 -15.56 -28.59
CA PRO A 455 -4.32 -16.36 -29.64
C PRO A 455 -2.82 -16.59 -29.37
N ASP A 456 -2.34 -17.81 -29.64
CA ASP A 456 -0.99 -18.34 -29.37
C ASP A 456 0.20 -17.58 -29.98
N HIS A 457 -0.02 -16.46 -30.67
CA HIS A 457 1.05 -15.70 -31.32
C HIS A 457 1.82 -14.74 -30.39
N LEU A 458 1.41 -14.58 -29.13
CA LEU A 458 2.08 -13.66 -28.18
C LEU A 458 3.11 -14.33 -27.25
N PHE A 459 3.28 -15.66 -27.33
CA PHE A 459 4.18 -16.39 -26.42
C PHE A 459 5.64 -16.47 -26.88
N LEU A 460 5.98 -16.04 -28.09
CA LEU A 460 7.34 -16.19 -28.64
C LEU A 460 8.33 -15.05 -28.34
N SER A 461 7.99 -14.09 -27.48
CA SER A 461 8.89 -12.95 -27.19
C SER A 461 9.36 -12.81 -25.74
N MET A 462 9.10 -13.80 -24.87
CA MET A 462 9.46 -13.69 -23.43
C MET A 462 10.39 -14.78 -22.89
N ASP A 463 10.95 -15.66 -23.73
CA ASP A 463 12.03 -16.57 -23.33
C ASP A 463 13.40 -15.99 -23.71
N GLY A 464 13.77 -14.88 -23.09
CA GLY A 464 14.98 -14.17 -23.48
C GLY A 464 15.54 -13.15 -22.49
N VAL A 465 15.31 -13.27 -21.18
CA VAL A 465 16.16 -12.60 -20.19
C VAL A 465 16.22 -13.48 -18.94
N GLY A 466 17.26 -14.31 -18.86
CA GLY A 466 17.76 -14.77 -17.58
C GLY A 466 18.51 -13.62 -16.91
N TYR A 467 18.10 -13.30 -15.67
CA TYR A 467 18.89 -13.18 -14.45
C TYR A 467 18.00 -12.64 -13.34
#